data_AF-A0A4Q5QS09-F1
#
_entry.id   AF-A0A4Q5QS09-F1
#
_cell.length_a   1.000
_cell.length_b   1.000
_cell.length_c   1.000
_cell.angle_alpha   90.00
_cell.angle_beta   90.00
_cell.angle_gamma   90.00
#
_symmetry.space_group_name_H-M   'P 1'
#
loop_
_entity.id
_entity.type
_entity.pdbx_description
1 polymer ?
#
loop_
_entity_poly.entity_id
_entity_poly.type
_entity_poly.pdbx_seq_one_letter_code
_entity_poly.pdbx_strand_id
1 'polypeptide(L)'
;MIVNNANTALDHDEIVALVGRRARNDTREIDGVVVAGCYQHGDGFESVFLWPMTYVPVAVDRPFREYEELREAFNGYATRVMTDAITERPAPEMTKGAVLDTFFDLDGKRFVKPAPPMGKASEFFIRGRPRANSTGIDVCPTVAIIYPELTRSEWSELTELAPWESDLGETYEAWLKRRDEALATATALEPVLTIPVTIDGWLAWTGGEVPFDLVSSVTEYAHHLFEGQVKLIIERARSADRTRIVPPRYMVALIELIGQDEANDVSHIAIVRERPGSEPEVTSVVENLRIFHLHAVCLAAAYAMRYGVEHVLWRKDLRYAWT
;
A
#
# COMPACT_ATOMS: atom_id res chain seq x y z
N MET A 1 9.17 39.55 -1.09
CA MET A 1 9.00 38.44 -2.06
C MET A 1 9.32 37.14 -1.35
N ILE A 2 8.59 36.08 -1.65
CA ILE A 2 8.82 34.72 -1.14
C ILE A 2 9.03 33.81 -2.33
N VAL A 3 10.09 33.00 -2.29
CA VAL A 3 10.37 31.99 -3.33
C VAL A 3 10.31 30.61 -2.71
N ASN A 4 9.35 29.79 -3.12
CA ASN A 4 9.36 28.38 -2.77
C ASN A 4 10.36 27.64 -3.66
N ASN A 5 11.54 27.34 -3.10
CA ASN A 5 12.58 26.62 -3.81
C ASN A 5 12.70 25.14 -3.41
N ALA A 6 12.07 24.70 -2.33
CA ALA A 6 12.31 23.34 -1.79
C ALA A 6 11.12 22.70 -1.07
N ASN A 7 10.03 23.45 -0.82
CA ASN A 7 8.86 22.88 -0.17
C ASN A 7 8.07 22.07 -1.20
N THR A 8 8.14 20.75 -1.06
CA THR A 8 7.41 19.77 -1.86
C THR A 8 5.99 19.54 -1.34
N ALA A 9 5.69 19.97 -0.12
CA ALA A 9 4.41 19.69 0.52
C ALA A 9 3.29 20.61 0.04
N LEU A 10 3.56 21.81 -0.47
CA LEU A 10 2.51 22.74 -0.90
C LEU A 10 2.66 23.06 -2.38
N ASP A 11 1.55 23.03 -3.12
CA ASP A 11 1.53 23.59 -4.46
C ASP A 11 1.62 25.13 -4.42
N HIS A 12 1.79 25.74 -5.60
CA HIS A 12 1.97 27.18 -5.69
C HIS A 12 0.74 27.96 -5.20
N ASP A 13 -0.46 27.49 -5.49
CA ASP A 13 -1.71 28.17 -5.12
C ASP A 13 -1.94 28.08 -3.60
N GLU A 14 -1.61 26.95 -2.98
CA GLU A 14 -1.64 26.77 -1.54
C GLU A 14 -0.66 27.72 -0.82
N ILE A 15 0.55 27.91 -1.37
CA ILE A 15 1.52 28.88 -0.83
C ILE A 15 1.02 30.30 -1.02
N VAL A 16 0.53 30.64 -2.21
CA VAL A 16 -0.09 31.96 -2.50
C VAL A 16 -1.21 32.25 -1.50
N ALA A 17 -2.10 31.29 -1.24
CA ALA A 17 -3.19 31.41 -0.28
C ALA A 17 -2.68 31.56 1.16
N LEU A 18 -1.71 30.74 1.58
CA LEU A 18 -1.11 30.80 2.92
C LEU A 18 -0.43 32.15 3.16
N VAL A 19 0.45 32.56 2.26
CA VAL A 19 1.18 33.82 2.32
C VAL A 19 0.21 34.99 2.29
N GLY A 20 -0.75 34.97 1.38
CA GLY A 20 -1.78 36.01 1.28
C GLY A 20 -2.59 36.15 2.57
N ARG A 21 -3.01 35.04 3.19
CA ARG A 21 -3.70 35.07 4.50
C ARG A 21 -2.82 35.66 5.60
N ARG A 22 -1.53 35.31 5.64
CA ARG A 22 -0.60 35.82 6.66
C ARG A 22 -0.32 37.30 6.48
N ALA A 23 -0.02 37.74 5.26
CA ALA A 23 0.26 39.14 4.94
C ALA A 23 -0.94 40.06 5.25
N ARG A 24 -2.17 39.60 4.98
CA ARG A 24 -3.39 40.37 5.31
C ARG A 24 -3.67 40.49 6.82
N ASN A 25 -3.08 39.64 7.65
CA ASN A 25 -3.20 39.76 9.11
C ASN A 25 -2.16 40.71 9.72
N ASP A 26 -1.14 41.12 8.95
CA ASP A 26 -0.10 42.06 9.35
C ASP A 26 -0.24 43.36 8.55
N THR A 27 -1.21 44.19 8.96
CA THR A 27 -1.79 45.23 8.09
C THR A 27 -1.07 46.58 8.10
N ARG A 28 0.09 46.73 8.77
CA ARG A 28 0.70 48.06 8.93
C ARG A 28 1.82 48.38 7.94
N GLU A 29 2.47 47.38 7.36
CA GLU A 29 3.71 47.60 6.58
C GLU A 29 3.78 46.86 5.23
N ILE A 30 2.82 46.00 4.90
CA ILE A 30 2.87 45.17 3.70
C ILE A 30 1.84 45.66 2.67
N ASP A 31 2.31 46.22 1.56
CA ASP A 31 1.45 46.68 0.46
C ASP A 31 1.03 45.55 -0.49
N GLY A 32 1.88 44.53 -0.61
CA GLY A 32 1.56 43.31 -1.34
C GLY A 32 2.72 42.33 -1.25
N VAL A 33 2.46 41.08 -1.61
CA VAL A 33 3.47 40.03 -1.57
C VAL A 33 3.55 39.34 -2.92
N VAL A 34 4.77 39.27 -3.45
CA VAL A 34 5.08 38.43 -4.60
C VAL A 34 5.51 37.05 -4.11
N VAL A 35 4.84 36.01 -4.60
CA VAL A 35 5.14 34.60 -4.34
C VAL A 35 5.61 33.98 -5.65
N ALA A 36 6.80 33.41 -5.65
CA ALA A 36 7.34 32.65 -6.78
C ALA A 36 7.70 31.24 -6.33
N GLY A 37 7.96 30.34 -7.28
CA GLY A 37 8.49 29.04 -6.96
C GLY A 37 9.15 28.35 -8.14
N CYS A 38 9.79 27.23 -7.83
CA CYS A 38 10.29 26.28 -8.81
C CYS A 38 9.81 24.90 -8.34
N TYR A 39 9.02 24.22 -9.15
CA TYR A 39 8.43 22.93 -8.82
C TYR A 39 8.84 21.94 -9.90
N GLN A 40 9.58 20.91 -9.51
CA GLN A 40 9.89 19.79 -10.38
C GLN A 40 8.90 18.69 -10.07
N HIS A 41 8.10 18.29 -11.04
CA HIS A 41 7.33 17.06 -10.96
C HIS A 41 7.97 16.04 -11.90
N GLY A 42 8.03 14.78 -11.48
CA GLY A 42 8.52 13.73 -12.35
C GLY A 42 8.14 12.35 -11.84
N ASP A 43 8.10 11.41 -12.77
CA ASP A 43 7.74 10.01 -12.52
C ASP A 43 8.82 9.03 -13.02
N GLY A 44 10.02 9.54 -13.26
CA GLY A 44 11.16 8.80 -13.81
C GLY A 44 11.17 8.71 -15.34
N PHE A 45 10.05 8.96 -16.02
CA PHE A 45 9.98 9.05 -17.48
C PHE A 45 9.82 10.50 -17.94
N GLU A 46 8.86 11.21 -17.37
CA GLU A 46 8.58 12.61 -17.63
C GLU A 46 9.13 13.48 -16.50
N SER A 47 9.63 14.67 -16.83
CA SER A 47 9.99 15.69 -15.84
C SER A 47 9.48 17.04 -16.30
N VAL A 48 8.65 17.66 -15.47
CA VAL A 48 8.01 18.95 -15.71
C VAL A 48 8.51 19.93 -14.67
N PHE A 49 9.09 21.04 -15.13
CA PHE A 49 9.50 22.14 -14.28
C PHE A 49 8.53 23.31 -14.43
N LEU A 50 7.93 23.72 -13.31
CA LEU A 50 7.04 24.86 -13.24
C LEU A 50 7.72 25.99 -12.47
N TRP A 51 7.76 27.18 -13.07
CA TRP A 51 8.34 28.39 -12.48
C TRP A 51 7.28 29.49 -12.30
N PRO A 52 6.22 29.27 -11.51
CA PRO A 52 5.15 30.23 -11.35
C PRO A 52 5.57 31.43 -10.50
N MET A 53 4.93 32.56 -10.77
CA MET A 53 5.08 33.80 -10.00
C MET A 53 3.72 34.51 -9.96
N THR A 54 3.33 34.93 -8.76
CA THR A 54 2.01 35.52 -8.50
C THR A 54 2.15 36.68 -7.53
N TYR A 55 1.53 37.80 -7.86
CA TYR A 55 1.38 38.94 -6.97
C TYR A 55 0.07 38.87 -6.20
N VAL A 56 0.15 38.99 -4.87
CA VAL A 56 -0.99 39.07 -3.96
C VAL A 56 -1.07 40.51 -3.41
N PRO A 57 -2.04 41.33 -3.87
CA PRO A 57 -2.22 42.66 -3.31
C PRO A 57 -2.77 42.59 -1.88
N VAL A 58 -2.25 43.45 -1.00
CA VAL A 58 -2.73 43.63 0.38
C VAL A 58 -3.32 45.04 0.54
N ALA A 59 -2.57 46.08 0.13
CA ALA A 59 -3.04 47.45 0.00
C ALA A 59 -3.39 47.73 -1.47
N VAL A 60 -4.69 47.69 -1.79
CA VAL A 60 -5.19 47.81 -3.17
C VAL A 60 -4.89 49.18 -3.79
N ASP A 61 -4.73 50.21 -2.95
CA ASP A 61 -4.40 51.58 -3.31
C ASP A 61 -2.89 51.82 -3.55
N ARG A 62 -2.03 50.88 -3.15
CA ARG A 62 -0.57 50.95 -3.32
C ARG A 62 -0.04 49.70 -4.04
N PRO A 63 -0.43 49.47 -5.31
CA PRO A 63 0.01 48.29 -6.04
C PRO A 63 1.51 48.35 -6.34
N PHE A 64 2.16 47.18 -6.35
CA PHE A 64 3.53 47.03 -6.82
C PHE A 64 3.55 47.16 -8.36
N ARG A 65 4.07 48.28 -8.88
CA ARG A 65 3.97 48.64 -10.30
C ARG A 65 4.96 47.88 -11.18
N GLU A 66 6.09 47.50 -10.61
CA GLU A 66 7.20 46.82 -11.27
C GLU A 66 7.03 45.29 -11.28
N TYR A 67 5.84 44.78 -10.95
CA TYR A 67 5.58 43.33 -10.92
C TYR A 67 5.85 42.66 -12.26
N GLU A 68 5.42 43.27 -13.36
CA GLU A 68 5.62 42.68 -14.69
C GLU A 68 7.09 42.61 -15.10
N GLU A 69 7.87 43.67 -14.80
CA GLU A 69 9.33 43.68 -15.03
C GLU A 69 10.02 42.59 -14.20
N LEU A 70 9.62 42.44 -12.94
CA LEU A 70 10.13 41.39 -12.06
C LEU A 70 9.78 39.99 -12.58
N ARG A 71 8.54 39.80 -13.07
CA ARG A 71 8.06 38.53 -13.64
C ARG A 71 8.84 38.17 -14.91
N GLU A 72 9.10 39.14 -15.79
CA GLU A 72 9.93 38.94 -16.98
C GLU A 72 11.37 38.56 -16.62
N ALA A 73 11.97 39.25 -15.66
CA ALA A 73 13.31 38.91 -15.17
C ALA A 73 13.39 37.50 -14.57
N PHE A 74 12.37 37.10 -13.80
CA PHE A 74 12.27 35.75 -13.24
C PHE A 74 12.12 34.68 -14.32
N ASN A 75 11.28 34.91 -15.33
CA ASN A 75 11.14 34.01 -16.47
C ASN A 75 12.43 33.90 -17.26
N GLY A 76 13.13 35.01 -17.52
CA GLY A 76 14.43 34.99 -18.20
C GLY A 76 15.50 34.20 -17.42
N TYR A 77 15.50 34.33 -16.08
CA TYR A 77 16.33 33.50 -15.22
C TYR A 77 15.96 32.01 -15.35
N ALA A 78 14.67 31.67 -15.23
CA ALA A 78 14.20 30.28 -15.32
C ALA A 78 14.54 29.64 -16.68
N THR A 79 14.33 30.36 -17.79
CA THR A 79 14.68 29.89 -19.14
C THR A 79 16.18 29.56 -19.25
N ARG A 80 17.05 30.46 -18.77
CA ARG A 80 18.49 30.23 -18.80
C ARG A 80 18.88 28.99 -17.98
N VAL A 81 18.43 28.92 -16.73
CA VAL A 81 18.72 27.78 -15.84
C VAL A 81 18.25 26.46 -16.46
N MET A 82 17.04 26.42 -17.01
CA MET A 82 16.51 25.20 -17.65
C MET A 82 17.22 24.86 -18.96
N THR A 83 17.71 25.86 -19.70
CA THR A 83 18.51 25.64 -20.91
C THR A 83 19.82 24.97 -20.53
N ASP A 84 20.55 25.55 -19.57
CA ASP A 84 21.82 25.02 -19.08
C ASP A 84 21.65 23.58 -18.55
N ALA A 85 20.56 23.32 -17.81
CA ALA A 85 20.24 22.00 -17.27
C ALA A 85 20.03 20.90 -18.35
N ILE A 86 19.53 21.27 -19.53
CA ILE A 86 19.19 20.35 -20.62
C ILE A 86 20.34 20.22 -21.62
N THR A 87 21.05 21.32 -21.90
CA THR A 87 22.08 21.36 -22.95
C THR A 87 23.48 21.07 -22.43
N GLU A 88 23.76 21.35 -21.16
CA GLU A 88 25.05 21.12 -20.53
C GLU A 88 24.98 19.96 -19.53
N ARG A 89 26.14 19.45 -19.09
CA ARG A 89 26.17 18.49 -17.99
C ARG A 89 25.67 19.24 -16.75
N PRO A 90 24.58 18.81 -16.08
CA PRO A 90 24.03 19.57 -14.96
C PRO A 90 25.12 19.88 -13.96
N ALA A 91 25.22 21.15 -13.54
CA ALA A 91 26.20 21.53 -12.53
C ALA A 91 25.99 20.65 -11.28
N PRO A 92 27.05 20.23 -10.57
CA PRO A 92 26.93 19.39 -9.36
C PRO A 92 25.99 19.97 -8.29
N GLU A 93 25.76 21.28 -8.33
CA GLU A 93 24.89 22.04 -7.42
C GLU A 93 23.40 21.95 -7.77
N MET A 94 23.04 21.42 -8.95
CA MET A 94 21.66 21.17 -9.37
C MET A 94 21.11 19.90 -8.72
N THR A 95 20.80 20.01 -7.42
CA THR A 95 20.38 18.89 -6.56
C THR A 95 18.86 18.80 -6.36
N LYS A 96 18.08 19.64 -7.04
CA LYS A 96 16.63 19.65 -6.89
C LYS A 96 16.03 18.33 -7.40
N GLY A 97 15.24 17.69 -6.54
CA GLY A 97 14.50 16.48 -6.88
C GLY A 97 13.04 16.77 -7.20
N ALA A 98 12.36 15.74 -7.72
CA ALA A 98 10.93 15.78 -7.92
C ALA A 98 10.18 16.00 -6.59
N VAL A 99 9.02 16.63 -6.67
CA VAL A 99 8.08 16.76 -5.56
C VAL A 99 7.55 15.38 -5.19
N LEU A 100 7.79 14.99 -3.94
CA LEU A 100 7.41 13.71 -3.35
C LEU A 100 6.28 13.88 -2.34
N ASP A 101 5.61 12.76 -2.04
CA ASP A 101 4.71 12.66 -0.89
C ASP A 101 5.43 13.11 0.39
N THR A 102 4.71 13.81 1.24
CA THR A 102 5.17 14.10 2.60
C THR A 102 4.29 13.39 3.59
N PHE A 103 4.90 12.74 4.58
CA PHE A 103 4.17 12.01 5.60
C PHE A 103 4.84 12.12 6.97
N PHE A 104 4.03 11.93 8.01
CA PHE A 104 4.52 11.75 9.36
C PHE A 104 3.58 10.79 10.11
N ASP A 105 4.12 10.11 11.11
CA ASP A 105 3.38 9.22 11.99
C ASP A 105 3.15 9.94 13.34
N LEU A 106 1.91 9.98 13.80
CA LEU A 106 1.52 10.55 15.10
C LEU A 106 0.49 9.63 15.74
N ASP A 107 0.77 9.15 16.96
CA ASP A 107 -0.08 8.23 17.72
C ASP A 107 -0.53 6.99 16.93
N GLY A 108 0.41 6.40 16.17
CA GLY A 108 0.15 5.23 15.33
C GLY A 108 -0.64 5.51 14.04
N LYS A 109 -1.00 6.77 13.77
CA LYS A 109 -1.68 7.19 12.54
C LYS A 109 -0.68 7.84 11.59
N ARG A 110 -0.70 7.40 10.33
CA ARG A 110 0.07 8.05 9.27
C ARG A 110 -0.76 9.15 8.64
N PHE A 111 -0.24 10.37 8.67
CA PHE A 111 -0.78 11.48 7.90
C PHE A 111 0.05 11.61 6.63
N VAL A 112 -0.61 11.55 5.49
CA VAL A 112 0.02 11.68 4.17
C VAL A 112 -0.54 12.91 3.50
N LYS A 113 0.35 13.75 3.01
CA LYS A 113 0.05 14.74 1.99
C LYS A 113 0.67 14.26 0.68
N PRO A 114 -0.15 13.72 -0.24
CA PRO A 114 0.32 13.31 -1.55
C PRO A 114 0.99 14.47 -2.29
N ALA A 115 1.98 14.14 -3.13
CA ALA A 115 2.53 15.08 -4.07
C ALA A 115 1.41 15.71 -4.94
N PRO A 116 1.43 17.03 -5.20
CA PRO A 116 0.46 17.65 -6.10
C PRO A 116 0.51 17.00 -7.48
N PRO A 117 -0.66 16.72 -8.10
CA PRO A 117 -0.74 15.94 -9.33
C PRO A 117 -0.01 16.62 -10.49
N MET A 118 0.59 15.81 -11.37
CA MET A 118 1.23 16.27 -12.60
C MET A 118 0.19 16.67 -13.65
N GLY A 119 -0.40 17.87 -13.51
CA GLY A 119 -1.27 18.45 -14.53
C GLY A 119 -2.36 17.49 -15.03
N LYS A 120 -2.24 17.01 -16.27
CA LYS A 120 -3.18 16.08 -16.90
C LYS A 120 -2.74 14.62 -16.70
N ALA A 121 -3.71 13.70 -16.67
CA ALA A 121 -3.44 12.26 -16.63
C ALA A 121 -2.48 11.84 -17.76
N SER A 122 -1.55 10.94 -17.46
CA SER A 122 -0.55 10.48 -18.42
C SER A 122 -1.20 9.70 -19.57
N GLU A 123 -0.89 10.08 -20.82
CA GLU A 123 -1.25 9.28 -22.00
C GLU A 123 -0.38 8.02 -22.15
N PHE A 124 0.83 8.04 -21.57
CA PHE A 124 1.75 6.90 -21.59
C PHE A 124 1.38 5.87 -20.51
N PHE A 125 1.16 6.34 -19.27
CA PHE A 125 0.78 5.50 -18.15
C PHE A 125 -0.74 5.35 -18.01
N ILE A 126 -1.36 4.74 -19.02
CA ILE A 126 -2.83 4.53 -19.12
C ILE A 126 -3.47 3.76 -17.95
N ARG A 127 -2.67 3.16 -17.04
CA ARG A 127 -3.12 2.38 -15.89
C ARG A 127 -2.65 2.97 -14.55
N GLY A 128 -2.23 4.24 -14.55
CA GLY A 128 -1.61 4.91 -13.41
C GLY A 128 -0.09 4.92 -13.53
N ARG A 129 0.52 6.03 -13.06
CA ARG A 129 1.97 6.24 -13.09
C ARG A 129 2.69 5.26 -12.15
N PRO A 130 3.96 4.93 -12.40
CA PRO A 130 4.75 4.11 -11.50
C PRO A 130 4.82 4.73 -10.10
N ARG A 131 4.85 3.87 -9.08
CA ARG A 131 4.93 4.26 -7.67
C ARG A 131 6.21 3.70 -7.06
N ALA A 132 6.79 4.46 -6.14
CA ALA A 132 7.87 3.98 -5.31
C ALA A 132 7.35 2.90 -4.37
N ASN A 133 8.20 1.94 -4.03
CA ASN A 133 7.92 0.98 -2.97
C ASN A 133 8.98 1.14 -1.88
N SER A 134 8.70 1.97 -0.87
CA SER A 134 9.59 2.13 0.29
C SER A 134 9.26 1.18 1.45
N THR A 135 8.38 0.20 1.24
CA THR A 135 7.98 -0.76 2.30
C THR A 135 9.12 -1.67 2.74
N GLY A 136 10.15 -1.85 1.90
CA GLY A 136 11.22 -2.83 2.10
C GLY A 136 10.78 -4.28 1.82
N ILE A 137 9.62 -4.48 1.21
CA ILE A 137 9.06 -5.80 0.89
C ILE A 137 9.36 -6.13 -0.57
N ASP A 138 10.38 -6.97 -0.77
CA ASP A 138 10.74 -7.53 -2.09
C ASP A 138 10.18 -8.94 -2.31
N VAL A 139 9.86 -9.64 -1.23
CA VAL A 139 9.28 -10.99 -1.22
C VAL A 139 8.01 -10.94 -0.38
N CYS A 140 6.98 -11.69 -0.78
CA CYS A 140 5.74 -11.76 0.00
C CYS A 140 6.04 -12.12 1.45
N PRO A 141 5.66 -11.28 2.43
CA PRO A 141 5.85 -11.59 3.84
C PRO A 141 4.91 -12.75 4.25
N THR A 142 5.10 -13.26 5.46
CA THR A 142 4.18 -14.22 6.06
C THR A 142 2.78 -13.62 6.16
N VAL A 143 1.79 -14.32 5.62
CA VAL A 143 0.37 -13.91 5.61
C VAL A 143 -0.55 -14.85 6.40
N ALA A 144 0.03 -15.84 7.07
CA ALA A 144 -0.69 -16.87 7.81
C ALA A 144 0.24 -17.61 8.79
N ILE A 145 -0.30 -17.96 9.95
CA ILE A 145 0.27 -18.98 10.84
C ILE A 145 -0.42 -20.30 10.50
N ILE A 146 0.34 -21.31 10.10
CA ILE A 146 -0.23 -22.60 9.71
C ILE A 146 -0.21 -23.55 10.90
N TYR A 147 -1.35 -24.18 11.15
CA TYR A 147 -1.49 -25.23 12.16
C TYR A 147 -1.96 -26.53 11.49
N PRO A 148 -1.21 -27.65 11.62
CA PRO A 148 -1.63 -28.92 11.06
C PRO A 148 -2.85 -29.47 11.80
N GLU A 149 -3.96 -29.63 11.09
CA GLU A 149 -5.19 -30.17 11.64
C GLU A 149 -5.21 -31.69 11.46
N LEU A 150 -5.00 -32.38 12.57
CA LEU A 150 -5.09 -33.83 12.67
C LEU A 150 -6.45 -34.19 13.24
N THR A 151 -7.09 -35.21 12.65
CA THR A 151 -8.21 -35.87 13.31
C THR A 151 -7.68 -36.71 14.48
N ARG A 152 -8.57 -37.18 15.36
CA ARG A 152 -8.16 -38.05 16.48
C ARG A 152 -7.45 -39.32 16.00
N SER A 153 -7.90 -39.91 14.89
CA SER A 153 -7.26 -41.12 14.35
C SER A 153 -5.87 -40.82 13.80
N GLU A 154 -5.73 -39.75 13.02
CA GLU A 154 -4.45 -39.32 12.45
C GLU A 154 -3.44 -38.97 13.56
N TRP A 155 -3.88 -38.28 14.61
CA TRP A 155 -3.04 -37.99 15.78
C TRP A 155 -2.60 -39.25 16.52
N SER A 156 -3.51 -40.22 16.69
CA SER A 156 -3.18 -41.50 17.34
C SER A 156 -2.12 -42.27 16.56
N GLU A 157 -2.30 -42.37 15.25
CA GLU A 157 -1.36 -43.04 14.35
C GLU A 157 0.01 -42.34 14.35
N LEU A 158 0.03 -41.01 14.29
CA LEU A 158 1.26 -40.23 14.36
C LEU A 158 2.02 -40.46 15.68
N THR A 159 1.29 -40.57 16.79
CA THR A 159 1.86 -40.83 18.13
C THR A 159 2.41 -42.27 18.23
N GLU A 160 1.79 -43.23 17.55
CA GLU A 160 2.30 -44.61 17.45
C GLU A 160 3.58 -44.69 16.61
N LEU A 161 3.69 -43.90 15.55
CA LEU A 161 4.87 -43.82 14.69
C LEU A 161 6.06 -43.16 15.38
N ALA A 162 5.80 -42.22 16.28
CA ALA A 162 6.82 -41.42 16.98
C ALA A 162 6.51 -41.24 18.48
N PRO A 163 6.57 -42.32 19.29
CA PRO A 163 6.25 -42.26 20.72
C PRO A 163 7.23 -41.42 21.55
N TRP A 164 8.35 -41.00 20.95
CA TRP A 164 9.34 -40.11 21.58
C TRP A 164 8.98 -38.62 21.42
N GLU A 165 8.02 -38.28 20.57
CA GLU A 165 7.68 -36.89 20.23
C GLU A 165 6.78 -36.27 21.30
N SER A 166 7.38 -35.50 22.20
CA SER A 166 6.64 -34.81 23.27
C SER A 166 5.80 -33.64 22.78
N ASP A 167 6.13 -33.04 21.63
CA ASP A 167 5.44 -31.84 21.16
C ASP A 167 4.01 -32.10 20.65
N LEU A 168 3.66 -33.36 20.33
CA LEU A 168 2.28 -33.76 20.04
C LEU A 168 1.35 -33.66 21.26
N GLY A 169 1.93 -33.60 22.46
CA GLY A 169 1.23 -33.65 23.74
C GLY A 169 0.83 -35.08 24.14
N GLU A 170 0.56 -35.29 25.42
CA GLU A 170 0.19 -36.62 25.95
C GLU A 170 -1.21 -37.07 25.52
N THR A 171 -2.06 -36.14 25.06
CA THR A 171 -3.45 -36.39 24.67
C THR A 171 -3.83 -35.56 23.46
N TYR A 172 -4.82 -36.03 22.69
CA TYR A 172 -5.38 -35.27 21.57
C TYR A 172 -5.96 -33.92 22.03
N GLU A 173 -6.50 -33.85 23.23
CA GLU A 173 -6.99 -32.61 23.83
C GLU A 173 -5.85 -31.61 24.10
N ALA A 174 -4.66 -32.09 24.48
CA ALA A 174 -3.47 -31.24 24.61
C ALA A 174 -3.01 -30.69 23.25
N TRP A 175 -3.09 -31.51 22.20
CA TRP A 175 -2.87 -31.06 20.82
C TRP A 175 -3.83 -29.92 20.45
N LEU A 176 -5.14 -30.13 20.61
CA LEU A 176 -6.15 -29.10 20.33
C LEU A 176 -5.96 -27.83 21.16
N LYS A 177 -5.45 -27.94 22.39
CA LYS A 177 -5.14 -26.77 23.21
C LYS A 177 -4.02 -25.92 22.58
N ARG A 178 -2.99 -26.53 21.98
CA ARG A 178 -1.94 -25.80 21.25
C ARG A 178 -2.51 -25.02 20.06
N ARG A 179 -3.51 -25.58 19.36
CA ARG A 179 -4.24 -24.86 18.30
C ARG A 179 -4.92 -23.62 18.87
N ASP A 180 -5.61 -23.76 19.99
CA ASP A 180 -6.35 -22.65 20.61
C ASP A 180 -5.38 -21.57 21.14
N GLU A 181 -4.21 -21.98 21.64
CA GLU A 181 -3.11 -21.07 22.02
C GLU A 181 -2.54 -20.33 20.80
N ALA A 182 -2.36 -20.99 19.66
CA ALA A 182 -1.97 -20.34 18.41
C ALA A 182 -3.05 -19.35 17.94
N LEU A 183 -4.32 -19.75 17.97
CA LEU A 183 -5.45 -18.87 17.62
C LEU A 183 -5.48 -17.60 18.48
N ALA A 184 -5.04 -17.67 19.74
CA ALA A 184 -4.96 -16.52 20.64
C ALA A 184 -3.82 -15.53 20.27
N THR A 185 -2.81 -15.97 19.50
CA THR A 185 -1.73 -15.09 19.01
C THR A 185 -1.99 -14.55 17.60
N ALA A 186 -3.08 -14.96 16.96
CA ALA A 186 -3.43 -14.53 15.61
C ALA A 186 -3.56 -13.01 15.50
N THR A 187 -2.98 -12.44 14.46
CA THR A 187 -3.10 -11.01 14.14
C THR A 187 -3.88 -10.80 12.85
N ALA A 188 -4.19 -9.54 12.53
CA ALA A 188 -4.82 -9.22 11.26
C ALA A 188 -3.93 -9.58 10.04
N LEU A 189 -2.61 -9.47 10.20
CA LEU A 189 -1.59 -9.79 9.17
C LEU A 189 -1.27 -11.28 9.11
N GLU A 190 -1.41 -11.97 10.24
CA GLU A 190 -1.06 -13.37 10.39
C GLU A 190 -2.24 -14.13 11.02
N PRO A 191 -3.33 -14.32 10.26
CA PRO A 191 -4.41 -15.19 10.69
C PRO A 191 -3.89 -16.62 10.86
N VAL A 192 -4.36 -17.31 11.89
CA VAL A 192 -4.11 -18.75 12.03
C VAL A 192 -5.05 -19.51 11.12
N LEU A 193 -4.48 -20.41 10.32
CA LEU A 193 -5.19 -21.33 9.45
C LEU A 193 -4.92 -22.76 9.90
N THR A 194 -5.99 -23.53 10.03
CA THR A 194 -5.88 -24.98 10.22
C THR A 194 -5.87 -25.65 8.86
N ILE A 195 -4.90 -26.52 8.62
CA ILE A 195 -4.75 -27.24 7.36
C ILE A 195 -4.90 -28.73 7.63
N PRO A 196 -5.94 -29.39 7.12
CA PRO A 196 -6.12 -30.81 7.27
C PRO A 196 -4.91 -31.59 6.77
N VAL A 197 -4.34 -32.43 7.63
CA VAL A 197 -3.23 -33.32 7.31
C VAL A 197 -3.69 -34.76 7.49
N THR A 198 -3.30 -35.61 6.55
CA THR A 198 -3.41 -37.08 6.66
C THR A 198 -2.01 -37.70 6.72
N ILE A 199 -1.86 -38.76 7.49
CA ILE A 199 -0.60 -39.49 7.67
C ILE A 199 -0.18 -40.12 6.35
N ASP A 200 -1.10 -40.71 5.59
CA ASP A 200 -0.83 -41.23 4.25
C ASP A 200 -0.28 -40.14 3.31
N GLY A 201 -0.86 -38.94 3.35
CA GLY A 201 -0.45 -37.81 2.52
C GLY A 201 0.93 -37.29 2.91
N TRP A 202 1.18 -37.17 4.21
CA TRP A 202 2.46 -36.74 4.77
C TRP A 202 3.57 -37.76 4.49
N LEU A 203 3.33 -39.05 4.73
CA LEU A 203 4.29 -40.12 4.42
C LEU A 203 4.59 -40.19 2.92
N ALA A 204 3.58 -40.03 2.05
CA ALA A 204 3.82 -39.98 0.62
C ALA A 204 4.72 -38.80 0.23
N TRP A 205 4.58 -37.66 0.90
CA TRP A 205 5.40 -36.46 0.69
C TRP A 205 6.84 -36.62 1.20
N THR A 206 7.05 -37.29 2.35
CA THR A 206 8.39 -37.59 2.88
C THR A 206 9.06 -38.78 2.19
N GLY A 207 8.41 -39.46 1.24
CA GLY A 207 8.92 -40.67 0.61
C GLY A 207 8.85 -41.92 1.49
N GLY A 208 8.00 -41.90 2.52
CA GLY A 208 7.79 -42.98 3.47
C GLY A 208 8.72 -42.94 4.68
N GLU A 209 9.59 -41.94 4.77
CA GLU A 209 10.47 -41.75 5.92
C GLU A 209 9.76 -40.98 7.04
N VAL A 210 10.00 -41.38 8.29
CA VAL A 210 9.53 -40.70 9.50
C VAL A 210 10.71 -39.89 10.07
N PRO A 211 10.73 -38.55 9.90
CA PRO A 211 11.80 -37.71 10.42
C PRO A 211 11.81 -37.69 11.95
N PHE A 212 12.99 -37.42 12.52
CA PHE A 212 13.16 -37.33 13.97
C PHE A 212 12.39 -36.14 14.56
N ASP A 213 12.43 -34.97 13.91
CA ASP A 213 11.64 -33.78 14.25
C ASP A 213 10.28 -33.87 13.54
N LEU A 214 9.37 -34.62 14.16
CA LEU A 214 8.13 -35.04 13.55
C LEU A 214 7.15 -33.87 13.43
N VAL A 215 7.00 -33.07 14.48
CA VAL A 215 6.04 -31.95 14.50
C VAL A 215 6.44 -30.88 13.49
N SER A 216 7.74 -30.57 13.36
CA SER A 216 8.21 -29.66 12.32
C SER A 216 7.94 -30.22 10.92
N SER A 217 8.21 -31.51 10.68
CA SER A 217 7.93 -32.13 9.37
C SER A 217 6.45 -32.12 8.99
N VAL A 218 5.57 -32.44 9.93
CA VAL A 218 4.10 -32.39 9.71
C VAL A 218 3.64 -30.95 9.48
N THR A 219 4.24 -29.98 10.16
CA THR A 219 3.98 -28.55 9.95
C THR A 219 4.46 -28.09 8.57
N GLU A 220 5.66 -28.49 8.14
CA GLU A 220 6.17 -28.21 6.79
C GLU A 220 5.28 -28.79 5.69
N TYR A 221 4.75 -29.99 5.90
CA TYR A 221 3.77 -30.58 4.98
C TYR A 221 2.47 -29.77 4.94
N ALA A 222 1.95 -29.33 6.09
CA ALA A 222 0.80 -28.44 6.13
C ALA A 222 1.06 -27.10 5.40
N HIS A 223 2.27 -26.55 5.55
CA HIS A 223 2.72 -25.37 4.78
C HIS A 223 2.74 -25.65 3.27
N HIS A 224 3.24 -26.81 2.85
CA HIS A 224 3.24 -27.21 1.44
C HIS A 224 1.81 -27.28 0.85
N LEU A 225 0.88 -27.88 1.59
CA LEU A 225 -0.54 -27.93 1.19
C LEU A 225 -1.17 -26.54 1.12
N PHE A 226 -0.89 -25.69 2.12
CA PHE A 226 -1.33 -24.28 2.12
C PHE A 226 -0.80 -23.53 0.90
N GLU A 227 0.50 -23.60 0.65
CA GLU A 227 1.14 -22.91 -0.48
C GLU A 227 0.52 -23.30 -1.83
N GLY A 228 0.27 -24.59 -2.03
CA GLY A 228 -0.36 -25.08 -3.25
C GLY A 228 -1.74 -24.47 -3.48
N GLN A 229 -2.56 -24.41 -2.43
CA GLN A 229 -3.93 -23.87 -2.51
C GLN A 229 -3.96 -22.34 -2.61
N VAL A 230 -3.16 -21.64 -1.80
CA VAL A 230 -3.17 -20.17 -1.78
C VAL A 230 -2.67 -19.60 -3.11
N LYS A 231 -1.66 -20.23 -3.75
CA LYS A 231 -1.17 -19.85 -5.09
C LYS A 231 -2.28 -19.91 -6.12
N LEU A 232 -3.10 -20.97 -6.11
CA LEU A 232 -4.25 -21.09 -7.02
C LEU A 232 -5.29 -19.98 -6.81
N ILE A 233 -5.55 -19.59 -5.56
CA ILE A 233 -6.46 -18.49 -5.25
C ILE A 233 -5.90 -17.15 -5.74
N ILE A 234 -4.60 -16.90 -5.51
CA ILE A 234 -3.90 -15.69 -5.96
C ILE A 234 -3.89 -15.60 -7.49
N GLU A 235 -3.57 -16.68 -8.20
CA GLU A 235 -3.56 -16.72 -9.67
C GLU A 235 -4.93 -16.45 -10.28
N ARG A 236 -6.01 -16.81 -9.57
CA ARG A 236 -7.40 -16.55 -9.99
C ARG A 236 -7.91 -15.19 -9.53
N ALA A 237 -7.15 -14.48 -8.70
CA ALA A 237 -7.56 -13.19 -8.17
C ALA A 237 -7.65 -12.16 -9.30
N ARG A 238 -8.72 -11.35 -9.30
CA ARG A 238 -9.03 -10.45 -10.41
C ARG A 238 -9.60 -9.12 -9.95
N SER A 239 -9.41 -8.09 -10.77
CA SER A 239 -9.99 -6.78 -10.54
C SER A 239 -11.51 -6.85 -10.52
N ALA A 240 -12.15 -6.35 -9.46
CA ALA A 240 -13.59 -6.24 -9.35
C ALA A 240 -14.17 -5.40 -10.50
N ASP A 241 -13.48 -4.33 -10.90
CA ASP A 241 -13.92 -3.42 -11.96
C ASP A 241 -13.85 -4.03 -13.37
N ARG A 242 -13.07 -5.09 -13.54
CA ARG A 242 -12.93 -5.83 -14.82
C ARG A 242 -13.66 -7.15 -14.82
N THR A 243 -14.32 -7.50 -13.71
CA THR A 243 -15.03 -8.77 -13.57
C THR A 243 -16.47 -8.61 -14.04
N ARG A 244 -16.83 -9.31 -15.12
CA ARG A 244 -18.20 -9.31 -15.65
C ARG A 244 -19.13 -10.26 -14.90
N ILE A 245 -18.59 -11.39 -14.42
CA ILE A 245 -19.34 -12.42 -13.70
C ILE A 245 -18.86 -12.41 -12.26
N VAL A 246 -19.67 -11.89 -11.36
CA VAL A 246 -19.34 -11.81 -9.94
C VAL A 246 -19.75 -13.13 -9.27
N PRO A 247 -18.86 -13.81 -8.51
CA PRO A 247 -19.22 -15.03 -7.79
C PRO A 247 -20.27 -14.73 -6.69
N PRO A 248 -21.13 -15.68 -6.33
CA PRO A 248 -22.12 -15.47 -5.28
C PRO A 248 -21.49 -15.23 -3.89
N ARG A 249 -20.27 -15.71 -3.68
CA ARG A 249 -19.50 -15.49 -2.45
C ARG A 249 -18.02 -15.33 -2.80
N TYR A 250 -17.40 -14.25 -2.36
CA TYR A 250 -15.99 -13.97 -2.63
C TYR A 250 -15.38 -13.15 -1.50
N MET A 251 -14.04 -13.18 -1.41
CA MET A 251 -13.27 -12.25 -0.61
C MET A 251 -12.95 -11.03 -1.48
N VAL A 252 -13.06 -9.83 -0.95
CA VAL A 252 -12.64 -8.60 -1.64
C VAL A 252 -11.53 -7.91 -0.86
N ALA A 253 -10.45 -7.58 -1.55
CA ALA A 253 -9.43 -6.64 -1.08
C ALA A 253 -9.70 -5.26 -1.69
N LEU A 254 -10.04 -4.28 -0.86
CA LEU A 254 -10.15 -2.87 -1.27
C LEU A 254 -8.88 -2.15 -0.84
N ILE A 255 -8.21 -1.50 -1.79
CA ILE A 255 -6.93 -0.82 -1.55
C ILE A 255 -7.07 0.66 -1.90
N GLU A 256 -6.94 1.51 -0.90
CA GLU A 256 -6.80 2.95 -1.08
C GLU A 256 -5.37 3.25 -1.48
N LEU A 257 -5.17 3.65 -2.74
CA LEU A 257 -3.86 4.09 -3.21
C LEU A 257 -3.64 5.55 -2.81
N ILE A 258 -2.56 5.80 -2.08
CA ILE A 258 -2.27 7.12 -1.53
C ILE A 258 -0.91 7.61 -2.05
N GLY A 259 -0.94 8.64 -2.90
CA GLY A 259 0.24 9.30 -3.42
C GLY A 259 1.15 8.43 -4.30
N GLN A 260 2.41 8.80 -4.34
CA GLN A 260 3.47 8.20 -5.13
C GLN A 260 4.13 6.96 -4.50
N ASP A 261 3.92 6.70 -3.20
CA ASP A 261 4.59 5.59 -2.48
C ASP A 261 3.59 4.53 -1.98
N GLU A 262 3.83 3.27 -2.35
CA GLU A 262 3.03 2.11 -1.93
C GLU A 262 3.01 1.93 -0.40
N ALA A 263 4.02 2.42 0.33
CA ALA A 263 4.06 2.35 1.79
C ALA A 263 2.99 3.21 2.49
N ASN A 264 2.31 4.08 1.74
CA ASN A 264 1.21 4.91 2.22
C ASN A 264 -0.15 4.26 2.04
N ASP A 265 -0.24 3.14 1.32
CA ASP A 265 -1.52 2.49 1.02
C ASP A 265 -2.21 1.95 2.26
N VAL A 266 -3.54 1.93 2.19
CA VAL A 266 -4.40 1.33 3.20
C VAL A 266 -5.30 0.31 2.53
N SER A 267 -5.38 -0.88 3.10
CA SER A 267 -6.16 -1.99 2.58
C SER A 267 -7.19 -2.48 3.58
N HIS A 268 -8.32 -2.93 3.05
CA HIS A 268 -9.42 -3.52 3.77
C HIS A 268 -9.79 -4.85 3.10
N ILE A 269 -10.16 -5.84 3.91
CA ILE A 269 -10.52 -7.17 3.44
C ILE A 269 -11.90 -7.52 3.98
N ALA A 270 -12.80 -7.96 3.10
CA ALA A 270 -14.17 -8.31 3.47
C ALA A 270 -14.68 -9.53 2.70
N ILE A 271 -15.58 -10.29 3.32
CA ILE A 271 -16.36 -11.34 2.64
C ILE A 271 -17.62 -10.70 2.10
N VAL A 272 -17.88 -10.93 0.82
CA VAL A 272 -19.10 -10.47 0.15
C VAL A 272 -19.96 -11.67 -0.22
N ARG A 273 -21.26 -11.55 0.02
CA ARG A 273 -22.29 -12.49 -0.46
C ARG A 273 -23.27 -11.73 -1.34
N GLU A 274 -23.26 -12.05 -2.62
CA GLU A 274 -24.22 -11.53 -3.59
C GLU A 274 -25.55 -12.24 -3.43
N ARG A 275 -26.64 -11.46 -3.48
CA ARG A 275 -28.00 -11.97 -3.45
C ARG A 275 -28.76 -11.40 -4.66
N PRO A 276 -29.40 -12.26 -5.49
CA PRO A 276 -30.13 -11.76 -6.65
C PRO A 276 -31.20 -10.74 -6.25
N GLY A 277 -31.11 -9.53 -6.81
CA GLY A 277 -32.11 -8.48 -6.61
C GLY A 277 -32.05 -7.75 -5.27
N SER A 278 -30.99 -7.93 -4.47
CA SER A 278 -30.78 -7.13 -3.25
C SER A 278 -29.35 -6.59 -3.18
N GLU A 279 -29.11 -5.70 -2.22
CA GLU A 279 -27.76 -5.25 -1.92
C GLU A 279 -26.89 -6.44 -1.44
N PRO A 280 -25.59 -6.44 -1.78
CA PRO A 280 -24.65 -7.44 -1.31
C PRO A 280 -24.49 -7.36 0.21
N GLU A 281 -24.43 -8.52 0.86
CA GLU A 281 -24.08 -8.61 2.27
C GLU A 281 -22.55 -8.58 2.40
N VAL A 282 -22.03 -7.58 3.11
CA VAL A 282 -20.60 -7.38 3.30
C VAL A 282 -20.25 -7.59 4.76
N THR A 283 -19.37 -8.55 5.04
CA THR A 283 -18.81 -8.79 6.37
C THR A 283 -17.35 -8.40 6.37
N SER A 284 -17.02 -7.36 7.13
CA SER A 284 -15.64 -6.91 7.29
C SER A 284 -14.80 -7.96 8.01
N VAL A 285 -13.58 -8.19 7.52
CA VAL A 285 -12.62 -9.16 8.09
C VAL A 285 -11.40 -8.43 8.64
N VAL A 286 -10.86 -7.49 7.88
CA VAL A 286 -9.75 -6.61 8.28
C VAL A 286 -10.02 -5.21 7.76
N GLU A 287 -9.76 -4.20 8.59
CA GLU A 287 -9.93 -2.79 8.24
C GLU A 287 -8.66 -2.00 8.53
N ASN A 288 -8.43 -0.95 7.75
CA ASN A 288 -7.40 0.06 7.97
C ASN A 288 -5.98 -0.52 8.07
N LEU A 289 -5.69 -1.56 7.28
CA LEU A 289 -4.40 -2.23 7.33
C LEU A 289 -3.40 -1.54 6.40
N ARG A 290 -2.25 -1.16 6.93
CA ARG A 290 -1.20 -0.45 6.18
C ARG A 290 -0.37 -1.40 5.33
N ILE A 291 -0.97 -1.91 4.26
CA ILE A 291 -0.35 -2.79 3.29
C ILE A 291 -0.76 -2.40 1.86
N PHE A 292 0.18 -2.55 0.95
CA PHE A 292 0.00 -2.26 -0.47
C PHE A 292 -0.73 -3.40 -1.21
N HIS A 293 -1.11 -3.13 -2.46
CA HIS A 293 -1.98 -3.98 -3.26
C HIS A 293 -1.57 -5.46 -3.30
N LEU A 294 -0.33 -5.80 -3.62
CA LEU A 294 0.06 -7.20 -3.80
C LEU A 294 0.02 -7.96 -2.47
N HIS A 295 0.50 -7.35 -1.39
CA HIS A 295 0.41 -7.92 -0.04
C HIS A 295 -1.06 -8.11 0.39
N ALA A 296 -1.93 -7.13 0.12
CA ALA A 296 -3.36 -7.24 0.42
C ALA A 296 -4.04 -8.40 -0.30
N VAL A 297 -3.68 -8.67 -1.57
CA VAL A 297 -4.20 -9.82 -2.32
C VAL A 297 -3.73 -11.14 -1.73
N CYS A 298 -2.45 -11.26 -1.35
CA CYS A 298 -1.93 -12.46 -0.68
C CYS A 298 -2.63 -12.72 0.66
N LEU A 299 -2.80 -11.68 1.47
CA LEU A 299 -3.49 -11.78 2.76
C LEU A 299 -4.98 -12.12 2.57
N ALA A 300 -5.65 -11.52 1.58
CA ALA A 300 -7.02 -11.86 1.24
C ALA A 300 -7.17 -13.32 0.79
N ALA A 301 -6.18 -13.88 0.09
CA ALA A 301 -6.18 -15.30 -0.27
C ALA A 301 -6.04 -16.22 0.96
N ALA A 302 -5.21 -15.85 1.94
CA ALA A 302 -5.12 -16.57 3.21
C ALA A 302 -6.46 -16.54 3.97
N TYR A 303 -7.09 -15.36 4.08
CA TYR A 303 -8.44 -15.26 4.66
C TYR A 303 -9.48 -16.03 3.84
N ALA A 304 -9.39 -16.05 2.52
CA ALA A 304 -10.29 -16.80 1.67
C ALA A 304 -10.25 -18.29 2.01
N MET A 305 -9.05 -18.87 2.20
CA MET A 305 -8.89 -20.24 2.69
C MET A 305 -9.52 -20.43 4.08
N ARG A 306 -9.21 -19.54 5.03
CA ARG A 306 -9.76 -19.61 6.40
C ARG A 306 -11.28 -19.65 6.44
N TYR A 307 -11.95 -18.94 5.53
CA TYR A 307 -13.41 -18.86 5.47
C TYR A 307 -14.05 -19.80 4.44
N GLY A 308 -13.27 -20.66 3.79
CA GLY A 308 -13.76 -21.57 2.74
C GLY A 308 -14.37 -20.82 1.55
N VAL A 309 -13.63 -19.83 1.03
CA VAL A 309 -13.99 -19.01 -0.12
C VAL A 309 -12.95 -19.21 -1.22
N GLU A 310 -13.39 -19.49 -2.44
CA GLU A 310 -12.51 -19.86 -3.55
C GLU A 310 -12.07 -18.67 -4.43
N HIS A 311 -12.71 -17.52 -4.26
CA HIS A 311 -12.53 -16.37 -5.14
C HIS A 311 -12.10 -15.15 -4.36
N VAL A 312 -11.03 -14.50 -4.85
CA VAL A 312 -10.58 -13.19 -4.40
C VAL A 312 -10.80 -12.18 -5.52
N LEU A 313 -11.51 -11.09 -5.22
CA LEU A 313 -11.55 -9.91 -6.07
C LEU A 313 -10.73 -8.79 -5.41
N TRP A 314 -10.19 -7.88 -6.22
CA TRP A 314 -9.52 -6.69 -5.69
C TRP A 314 -10.00 -5.42 -6.38
N ARG A 315 -10.04 -4.31 -5.64
CA ARG A 315 -10.40 -2.99 -6.16
C ARG A 315 -9.42 -1.95 -5.63
N LYS A 316 -9.08 -0.98 -6.47
CA LYS A 316 -8.25 0.16 -6.10
C LYS A 316 -9.14 1.40 -6.01
N ASP A 317 -9.15 2.05 -4.85
CA ASP A 317 -9.65 3.41 -4.73
C ASP A 317 -8.51 4.36 -5.15
N LEU A 318 -8.80 5.20 -6.14
CA LEU A 318 -7.84 6.11 -6.75
C LEU A 318 -8.01 7.56 -6.30
N ARG A 319 -8.89 7.83 -5.31
CA ARG A 319 -9.23 9.19 -4.86
C ARG A 319 -8.01 10.05 -4.51
N TYR A 320 -6.98 9.43 -3.92
CA TYR A 320 -5.73 10.09 -3.52
C TYR A 320 -4.51 9.53 -4.26
N ALA A 321 -4.73 8.77 -5.33
CA ALA A 321 -3.67 8.12 -6.06
C ALA A 321 -2.87 9.11 -6.91
N TRP A 322 -1.61 8.76 -7.15
CA TRP A 322 -0.80 9.40 -8.18
C TRP A 322 -1.25 8.96 -9.58
N THR A 323 -1.84 9.88 -10.36
CA THR A 323 -2.41 9.63 -11.70
C THR A 323 -1.81 10.51 -12.78
#